data_AF-A0A1Y1LGP9-F1
#
_entry.id   AF-A0A1Y1LGP9-F1
#
_cell.length_a   1.000
_cell.length_b   1.000
_cell.length_c   1.000
_cell.angle_alpha   90.00
_cell.angle_beta   90.00
_cell.angle_gamma   90.00
#
_symmetry.space_group_name_H-M   'P 1'
#
loop_
_entity.id
_entity.type
_entity.pdbx_description
1 polymer ?
#
loop_
_entity_poly.entity_id
_entity_poly.type
_entity_poly.pdbx_seq_one_letter_code
_entity_poly.pdbx_strand_id
1 'polypeptide(L)'
;NEQDSIFIDVPLEKIPAAEGVEDTAEQYKPVTLKQCLDNLTAAEKVDLTCSACGSTDGFSKQSLFKTFPEILVVNARKMTVVNWVPIKVDVPVLVPDEPFLLDGYLSKGLQPSEEELPEEPETQTPAFVPDATALAQLE
;
A
#
# COMPACT_ATOMS: atom_id res chain seq x y z
N ASN A 1 -14.62 -5.50 -8.50
CA ASN A 1 -13.93 -6.40 -7.56
C ASN A 1 -14.17 -5.86 -6.17
N GLU A 2 -15.07 -6.47 -5.42
CA GLU A 2 -15.29 -6.13 -4.02
C GLU A 2 -14.12 -6.74 -3.22
N GLN A 3 -13.38 -5.89 -2.50
CA GLN A 3 -12.25 -6.31 -1.67
C GLN A 3 -12.74 -6.40 -0.22
N ASP A 4 -13.10 -7.62 0.19
CA ASP A 4 -13.60 -7.87 1.56
C ASP A 4 -12.46 -8.12 2.57
N SER A 5 -11.22 -8.13 2.09
CA SER A 5 -10.03 -8.35 2.90
C SER A 5 -8.93 -7.33 2.62
N ILE A 6 -8.29 -6.85 3.68
CA ILE A 6 -7.11 -5.97 3.61
C ILE A 6 -5.88 -6.66 4.21
N PHE A 7 -4.71 -6.22 3.77
CA PHE A 7 -3.44 -6.56 4.40
C PHE A 7 -2.92 -5.31 5.12
N ILE A 8 -2.66 -5.44 6.42
CA ILE A 8 -2.05 -4.37 7.20
C ILE A 8 -0.58 -4.71 7.43
N ASP A 9 0.29 -3.73 7.16
CA ASP A 9 1.70 -3.81 7.51
C ASP A 9 1.87 -3.47 8.99
N VAL A 10 2.58 -4.34 9.70
CA VAL A 10 2.82 -4.24 11.15
C VAL A 10 4.18 -3.58 11.35
N PRO A 11 4.26 -2.38 11.95
CA PRO A 11 5.53 -1.73 12.24
C PRO A 11 6.42 -2.60 13.12
N LEU A 12 7.66 -2.82 12.69
CA LEU A 12 8.62 -3.69 13.36
C LEU A 12 9.63 -2.86 14.16
N GLU A 13 9.17 -2.22 15.24
CA GLU A 13 10.04 -1.47 16.16
C GLU A 13 10.65 -2.42 17.21
N LYS A 14 11.97 -2.57 17.21
CA LYS A 14 12.69 -3.38 18.21
C LYS A 14 12.78 -2.64 19.54
N ILE A 15 12.52 -3.34 20.64
CA ILE A 15 12.76 -2.84 21.99
C ILE A 15 14.27 -2.97 22.27
N PRO A 16 14.95 -1.92 22.75
CA PRO A 16 16.36 -2.02 23.12
C PRO A 16 16.52 -3.06 24.24
N ALA A 17 17.48 -3.97 24.07
CA ALA A 17 17.75 -5.01 25.05
C ALA A 17 18.12 -4.39 26.41
N ALA A 18 17.42 -4.77 27.47
CA ALA A 18 17.85 -4.47 28.82
C ALA A 18 19.13 -5.26 29.14
N GLU A 19 20.18 -4.58 29.59
CA GLU A 19 21.43 -5.23 29.99
C GLU A 19 21.15 -6.28 31.09
N GLY A 20 21.33 -7.56 30.76
CA GLY A 20 21.28 -8.66 31.73
C GLY A 20 20.14 -9.68 31.60
N VAL A 21 19.29 -9.60 30.56
CA VAL A 21 18.30 -10.65 30.28
C VAL A 21 18.70 -11.44 29.04
N GLU A 22 19.17 -12.67 29.25
CA GLU A 22 19.38 -13.67 28.21
C GLU A 22 18.02 -14.22 27.74
N ASP A 23 17.24 -13.40 27.02
CA ASP A 23 16.13 -13.92 26.22
C ASP A 23 16.45 -13.69 24.74
N THR A 24 16.68 -14.79 24.05
CA THR A 24 17.18 -14.89 22.66
C THR A 24 16.13 -14.58 21.59
N ALA A 25 15.02 -13.94 21.96
CA ALA A 25 13.98 -13.50 21.05
C ALA A 25 13.99 -11.97 20.96
N GLU A 26 14.21 -11.44 19.75
CA GLU A 26 14.05 -10.00 19.50
C GLU A 26 12.63 -9.58 19.92
N GLN A 27 12.52 -8.77 20.97
CA GLN A 27 11.24 -8.28 21.44
C GLN A 27 10.83 -7.05 20.64
N TYR A 28 9.64 -7.11 20.04
CA TYR A 28 9.06 -6.02 19.26
C TYR A 28 8.03 -5.28 20.09
N LYS A 29 7.96 -3.97 19.86
CA LYS A 29 6.99 -3.11 20.52
C LYS A 29 5.57 -3.51 20.07
N PRO A 30 4.60 -3.64 21.01
CA PRO A 30 3.21 -3.82 20.65
C PRO A 30 2.70 -2.67 19.78
N VAL A 31 1.91 -2.99 18.76
CA VAL A 31 1.29 -2.00 17.87
C VAL A 31 -0.23 -2.11 17.95
N THR A 32 -0.93 -1.00 17.74
CA THR A 32 -2.40 -1.00 17.77
C THR A 32 -2.97 -1.20 16.38
N LEU A 33 -4.17 -1.78 16.27
CA LEU A 33 -4.89 -1.87 14.99
C LEU A 33 -5.06 -0.49 14.33
N LYS A 34 -5.36 0.54 15.14
CA LYS A 34 -5.48 1.92 14.68
C LYS A 34 -4.21 2.39 13.98
N GLN A 35 -3.05 2.20 14.59
CA GLN A 35 -1.76 2.60 14.01
C GLN A 35 -1.52 1.90 12.67
N CYS A 36 -1.86 0.61 12.55
CA CYS A 36 -1.72 -0.12 11.30
C CYS A 36 -2.67 0.41 10.20
N LEU A 37 -3.90 0.78 10.54
CA LEU A 37 -4.85 1.39 9.61
C LEU A 37 -4.46 2.81 9.21
N ASP A 38 -3.96 3.61 10.16
CA ASP A 38 -3.41 4.95 9.90
C ASP A 38 -2.26 4.87 8.89
N ASN A 39 -1.36 3.89 9.04
CA ASN A 39 -0.26 3.68 8.09
C ASN A 39 -0.74 3.21 6.72
N LEU A 40 -1.68 2.27 6.68
CA LEU A 40 -2.26 1.77 5.43
C LEU A 40 -2.90 2.90 4.60
N THR A 41 -3.52 3.86 5.29
CA THR A 41 -4.24 4.98 4.70
C THR A 41 -3.45 6.27 4.67
N ALA A 42 -2.17 6.25 5.06
CA ALA A 42 -1.32 7.43 5.01
C ALA A 42 -1.03 7.86 3.57
N ALA A 43 -0.81 9.15 3.36
CA ALA A 43 -0.35 9.66 2.08
C ALA A 43 1.11 9.25 1.83
N GLU A 44 1.36 8.58 0.71
CA GLU A 44 2.69 8.20 0.23
C GLU A 44 3.08 9.06 -0.98
N LYS A 45 4.36 9.42 -1.07
CA LYS A 45 4.88 10.12 -2.25
C LYS A 45 5.33 9.09 -3.29
N VAL A 46 4.80 9.21 -4.50
CA VAL A 46 5.12 8.35 -5.63
C VAL A 46 5.77 9.17 -6.73
N ASP A 47 6.86 8.66 -7.31
CA ASP A 47 7.56 9.32 -8.40
C ASP A 47 6.82 9.07 -9.72
N LEU A 48 6.08 10.08 -10.17
CA LEU A 48 5.37 10.11 -11.45
C LEU A 48 5.45 11.54 -12.03
N THR A 49 5.39 11.64 -13.35
CA THR A 49 5.38 12.93 -14.07
C THR A 49 3.95 13.43 -14.23
N CYS A 50 3.67 14.67 -13.83
CA CYS A 50 2.33 15.25 -13.92
C CYS A 50 1.89 15.46 -15.37
N SER A 51 0.74 14.90 -15.77
CA SER A 51 0.18 15.03 -17.13
C SER A 51 -0.25 16.47 -17.47
N ALA A 52 -0.63 17.28 -16.48
CA ALA A 52 -1.08 18.66 -16.70
C ALA A 52 0.06 19.68 -16.86
N CYS A 53 1.14 19.54 -16.07
CA CYS A 53 2.23 20.54 -16.02
C CYS A 53 3.62 20.00 -16.39
N GLY A 54 3.77 18.69 -16.58
CA GLY A 54 5.05 18.04 -16.91
C GLY A 54 6.06 18.00 -15.76
N SER A 55 5.68 18.39 -14.53
CA SER A 55 6.58 18.35 -13.37
C SER A 55 6.88 16.91 -12.94
N THR A 56 8.11 16.68 -12.47
CA THR A 56 8.57 15.41 -11.88
C THR A 56 8.63 15.47 -10.35
N ASP A 57 7.93 16.42 -9.73
CA ASP A 57 7.93 16.61 -8.27
C ASP A 57 7.24 15.47 -7.49
N GLY A 58 6.62 14.51 -8.20
CA GLY A 58 5.92 13.35 -7.65
C GLY A 58 4.47 13.65 -7.28
N PHE A 59 3.75 12.59 -6.92
CA PHE A 59 2.33 12.62 -6.56
C PHE A 59 2.16 12.19 -5.10
N SER A 60 1.17 12.78 -4.43
CA SER A 60 0.70 12.29 -3.13
C SER A 60 -0.41 11.28 -3.38
N LYS A 61 -0.13 10.00 -3.16
CA LYS A 61 -1.08 8.89 -3.30
C LYS A 61 -1.61 8.49 -1.94
N GLN A 62 -2.91 8.23 -1.85
CA GLN A 62 -3.53 7.73 -0.65
C GLN A 62 -4.56 6.65 -1.01
N SER A 63 -4.62 5.58 -0.22
CA SER A 63 -5.61 4.51 -0.39
C SER A 63 -6.61 4.58 0.76
N LEU A 64 -7.89 4.78 0.43
CA LEU A 64 -8.99 4.93 1.39
C LEU A 64 -10.14 4.01 1.00
N PHE A 65 -11.01 3.69 1.96
CA PHE A 65 -12.17 2.83 1.71
C PHE A 65 -13.24 3.59 0.94
N LYS A 66 -13.71 3.04 -0.17
CA LYS A 66 -14.89 3.60 -0.85
C LYS A 66 -16.19 3.25 -0.11
N THR A 67 -16.26 2.04 0.42
CA THR A 67 -17.38 1.45 1.16
C THR A 67 -16.84 0.45 2.18
N PHE A 68 -17.66 0.05 3.15
CA PHE A 68 -17.31 -1.00 4.11
C PHE A 68 -18.17 -2.26 3.91
N PRO A 69 -17.57 -3.46 3.96
CA PRO A 69 -18.32 -4.71 3.97
C PRO A 69 -18.98 -4.92 5.34
N GLU A 70 -19.96 -5.81 5.41
CA GLU A 70 -20.56 -6.24 6.68
C GLU A 70 -19.53 -6.93 7.59
N ILE A 71 -18.59 -7.67 6.99
CA ILE A 71 -17.49 -8.35 7.67
C ILE A 71 -16.18 -7.92 6.99
N LEU A 72 -15.33 -7.19 7.73
CA LEU A 72 -14.01 -6.79 7.25
C LEU A 72 -12.94 -7.77 7.73
N VAL A 73 -12.27 -8.44 6.79
CA VAL A 73 -11.17 -9.35 7.12
C VAL A 73 -9.83 -8.60 7.11
N VAL A 74 -9.11 -8.63 8.24
CA VAL A 74 -7.81 -7.96 8.38
C VAL A 74 -6.69 -8.98 8.50
N ASN A 75 -5.80 -9.00 7.51
CA ASN A 75 -4.62 -9.86 7.49
C ASN A 75 -3.41 -9.08 8.01
N ALA A 76 -2.97 -9.38 9.24
CA ALA A 76 -1.77 -8.77 9.81
C ALA A 76 -0.51 -9.42 9.23
N ARG A 77 0.27 -8.67 8.45
CA ARG A 77 1.53 -9.17 7.90
C ARG A 77 2.63 -9.13 8.96
N LYS A 78 2.88 -10.29 9.58
CA LYS A 78 3.92 -10.49 10.59
C LYS A 78 5.11 -11.32 10.07
N MET A 79 5.50 -11.05 8.83
CA MET A 79 6.65 -11.70 8.18
C MET A 79 7.58 -10.63 7.63
N THR A 80 8.88 -10.82 7.81
CA THR A 80 9.91 -9.98 7.20
C THR A 80 10.95 -10.86 6.52
N VAL A 81 11.82 -10.27 5.71
CA VAL A 81 12.88 -10.98 5.01
C VAL A 81 14.22 -10.55 5.60
N VAL A 82 14.95 -11.50 6.19
CA VAL A 82 16.32 -11.29 6.70
C VAL A 82 17.25 -12.18 5.92
N ASN A 83 18.27 -11.60 5.27
CA ASN A 83 19.21 -12.33 4.41
C ASN A 83 18.52 -13.19 3.35
N TRP A 84 17.47 -12.65 2.70
CA TRP A 84 16.66 -13.35 1.71
C TRP A 84 15.85 -14.55 2.24
N VAL A 85 15.81 -14.74 3.56
CA VAL A 85 15.00 -15.76 4.22
C VAL A 85 13.77 -15.12 4.85
N PRO A 86 12.54 -15.59 4.54
CA PRO A 86 11.34 -15.11 5.21
C PRO A 86 11.30 -15.63 6.65
N ILE A 87 11.24 -14.70 7.60
CA ILE A 87 11.14 -15.01 9.03
C ILE A 87 9.80 -14.53 9.58
N LYS A 88 9.22 -15.33 10.47
CA LYS A 88 8.04 -14.92 11.25
C LYS A 88 8.50 -13.98 12.36
N VAL A 89 7.84 -12.84 12.46
CA VAL A 89 8.11 -11.86 13.52
C VAL A 89 6.98 -11.92 14.54
N ASP A 90 7.33 -12.03 15.81
CA ASP A 90 6.32 -12.07 16.87
C ASP A 90 6.05 -10.66 17.42
N VAL A 91 5.22 -9.91 16.69
CA VAL A 91 4.76 -8.58 17.12
C VAL A 91 3.32 -8.67 17.64
N PRO A 92 3.05 -8.27 18.88
CA PRO A 92 1.68 -8.16 19.38
C PRO A 92 0.92 -7.05 18.63
N VAL A 93 -0.25 -7.40 18.07
CA VAL A 93 -1.18 -6.42 17.49
C VAL A 93 -2.35 -6.30 18.46
N LEU A 94 -2.45 -5.16 19.11
CA LEU A 94 -3.48 -4.84 20.09
C LEU A 94 -4.74 -4.41 19.35
N VAL A 95 -5.78 -5.24 19.47
CA VAL A 95 -7.12 -4.97 18.94
C VAL A 95 -8.04 -4.68 20.12
N PRO A 96 -8.69 -3.51 20.18
CA PRO A 96 -9.65 -3.23 21.25
C PRO A 96 -10.92 -4.08 21.08
N ASP A 97 -11.54 -4.45 22.20
CA ASP A 97 -12.84 -5.14 22.20
C ASP A 97 -14.03 -4.17 22.03
N GLU A 98 -13.78 -2.87 22.18
CA GLU A 98 -14.77 -1.80 22.04
C GLU A 98 -15.09 -1.51 20.56
N PRO A 99 -16.27 -0.94 20.25
CA PRO A 99 -16.60 -0.51 18.89
C PRO A 99 -15.54 0.42 18.30
N PHE A 100 -15.03 0.05 17.12
CA PHE A 100 -14.01 0.79 16.40
C PHE A 100 -14.62 1.58 15.24
N LEU A 101 -14.52 2.91 15.28
CA LEU A 101 -15.05 3.77 14.22
C LEU A 101 -14.10 3.81 13.02
N LEU A 102 -14.62 3.47 11.84
CA LEU A 102 -13.87 3.45 10.58
C LEU A 102 -14.07 4.70 9.72
N ASP A 103 -14.93 5.64 10.14
CA ASP A 103 -15.32 6.81 9.34
C ASP A 103 -14.14 7.65 8.86
N GLY A 104 -13.06 7.70 9.65
CA GLY A 104 -11.83 8.43 9.31
C GLY A 104 -11.05 7.84 8.13
N TYR A 105 -11.33 6.59 7.75
CA TYR A 105 -10.67 5.88 6.66
C TYR A 105 -11.51 5.85 5.37
N LEU A 106 -12.71 6.43 5.39
CA LEU A 106 -13.59 6.49 4.23
C LEU A 106 -13.16 7.59 3.26
N SER A 107 -13.05 7.24 1.98
CA SER A 107 -12.80 8.17 0.89
C SER A 107 -14.01 9.06 0.69
N LYS A 108 -13.76 10.37 0.52
CA LYS A 108 -14.79 11.34 0.16
C LYS A 108 -14.97 11.47 -1.36
N GLY A 109 -14.19 10.72 -2.15
CA GLY A 109 -14.13 10.89 -3.60
C GLY A 109 -13.56 12.26 -4.01
N LEU A 110 -13.81 12.65 -5.26
CA LEU A 110 -13.43 13.95 -5.79
C LEU A 110 -14.13 15.08 -5.01
N GLN A 111 -13.36 16.01 -4.45
CA GLN A 111 -13.89 17.14 -3.71
C GLN A 111 -14.24 18.32 -4.64
N PRO A 112 -15.22 19.17 -4.29
CA PRO A 112 -15.60 20.33 -5.11
C PRO A 112 -14.47 21.35 -5.35
N SER A 113 -13.43 21.32 -4.52
CA SER A 113 -12.25 22.19 -4.65
C SER A 113 -11.15 21.58 -5.53
N GLU A 114 -11.32 20.36 -6.03
CA GLU A 114 -10.33 19.61 -6.80
C GLU A 114 -10.67 19.64 -8.30
N GLU A 115 -9.64 19.72 -9.13
CA GLU A 115 -9.73 19.58 -10.59
C GLU A 115 -9.15 18.22 -10.99
N GLU A 116 -9.89 17.50 -11.83
CA GLU A 116 -9.44 16.20 -12.33
C GLU A 116 -8.28 16.39 -13.32
N LEU A 117 -7.22 15.60 -13.15
CA LEU A 117 -6.08 15.65 -14.05
C LEU A 117 -6.47 15.11 -15.44
N PRO A 118 -5.89 15.65 -16.52
CA PRO A 118 -6.14 15.13 -17.85
C PRO A 118 -5.69 13.67 -17.93
N GLU A 119 -6.47 12.86 -18.65
CA GLU A 119 -6.09 11.50 -18.98
C GLU A 119 -4.71 11.50 -19.63
N GLU A 120 -3.83 10.61 -19.18
CA GLU A 120 -2.55 10.43 -19.85
C GLU A 120 -2.83 10.11 -21.32
N PRO A 121 -2.12 10.75 -22.28
CA PRO A 121 -2.29 10.41 -23.68
C PRO A 121 -2.06 8.91 -23.80
N GLU A 122 -3.04 8.18 -24.35
CA GLU A 122 -2.89 6.75 -24.62
C GLU A 122 -1.51 6.55 -25.22
N THR A 123 -0.65 5.82 -24.50
CA THR A 123 0.63 5.42 -25.05
C THR A 123 0.26 4.66 -26.30
N GLN A 124 0.43 5.28 -27.48
CA GLN A 124 0.17 4.65 -28.74
C GLN A 124 1.07 3.42 -28.73
N THR A 125 0.50 2.25 -28.38
CA THR A 125 1.17 0.98 -28.58
C THR A 125 1.59 1.02 -30.03
N PRO A 126 2.89 0.99 -30.36
CA PRO A 126 3.32 1.09 -31.73
C PRO A 126 2.60 -0.02 -32.47
N ALA A 127 1.64 0.36 -33.31
CA ALA A 127 0.92 -0.61 -34.11
C ALA A 127 2.00 -1.36 -34.90
N PHE A 128 2.00 -2.68 -34.80
CA PHE A 128 2.97 -3.48 -35.54
C PHE A 128 2.77 -3.20 -37.03
N VAL A 129 3.73 -2.49 -37.64
CA VAL A 129 3.78 -2.28 -39.09
C VAL A 129 4.74 -3.32 -39.63
N PRO A 130 4.25 -4.39 -40.29
CA PRO A 130 5.12 -5.40 -40.87
C PRO A 130 6.01 -4.79 -41.95
N ASP A 131 7.28 -5.18 -41.94
CA ASP A 131 8.22 -4.83 -43.01
C ASP A 131 7.79 -5.52 -44.31
N ALA A 132 7.38 -4.72 -45.29
CA ALA A 132 6.90 -5.21 -46.59
C ALA A 132 7.97 -6.00 -47.36
N THR A 133 9.24 -5.65 -47.19
CA THR A 133 10.37 -6.38 -47.78
C THR A 133 10.58 -7.73 -47.13
N ALA A 134 10.41 -7.85 -45.81
CA ALA A 134 10.50 -9.13 -45.09
C ALA A 134 9.34 -10.08 -45.43
N LEU A 135 8.12 -9.54 -45.63
CA LEU A 135 6.96 -10.33 -46.09
C LEU A 135 7.17 -10.89 -47.50
N ALA A 136 7.72 -10.10 -48.42
CA ALA A 136 7.98 -10.53 -49.80
C ALA A 136 9.07 -11.62 -49.92
N GLN A 137 9.90 -11.82 -48.89
CA GLN A 137 10.92 -12.88 -48.85
C GLN A 137 10.40 -14.23 -48.33
N LEU A 138 9.16 -14.26 -47.84
CA LEU A 138 8.49 -15.46 -47.31
C LEU A 138 7.50 -16.09 -48.32
N GLU A 139 7.23 -15.42 -49.44
CA GLU A 139 6.51 -15.96 -50.61
C GLU A 139 7.45 -16.71 -51.57
#